data_AF-A0A644XK54-F1
#
_entry.id   AF-A0A644XK54-F1
#
_cell.length_a   1.000
_cell.length_b   1.000
_cell.length_c   1.000
_cell.angle_alpha   90.00
_cell.angle_beta   90.00
_cell.angle_gamma   90.00
#
_symmetry.space_group_name_H-M   'P 1'
#
loop_
_entity.id
_entity.type
_entity.pdbx_description
1 polymer ?
#
loop_
_entity_poly.entity_id
_entity_poly.type
_entity_poly.pdbx_seq_one_letter_code
_entity_poly.pdbx_strand_id
1 'polypeptide(L)'
;MNLVNEKAKHIKFGTGVIKSNENGIVRILFDEEEFGEKAFIYPAAFETFLKLINPILDESVQDELRQIIPEKERKIREAERLKEGVRKAKQVMEKERLKKKAALAKAAKIAKKEKMEKDINL
;
A
#
# COMPACT_ATOMS: atom_id res chain seq x y z
N MET A 1 -25.83 2.64 -2.79
CA MET A 1 -26.69 1.49 -3.14
C MET A 1 -27.23 0.86 -1.86
N ASN A 2 -28.46 0.34 -1.84
CA ASN A 2 -28.97 -0.42 -0.69
C ASN A 2 -28.95 -1.92 -1.02
N LEU A 3 -28.21 -2.71 -0.23
CA LEU A 3 -28.07 -4.16 -0.40
C LEU A 3 -28.77 -4.95 0.72
N VAL A 4 -29.48 -4.26 1.63
CA VAL A 4 -30.15 -4.91 2.76
C VAL A 4 -31.22 -5.87 2.26
N ASN A 5 -31.29 -7.05 2.89
CA ASN A 5 -32.13 -8.20 2.55
C ASN A 5 -31.76 -8.96 1.26
N GLU A 6 -30.70 -8.56 0.56
CA GLU A 6 -30.20 -9.31 -0.57
C GLU A 6 -29.40 -10.54 -0.13
N LYS A 7 -29.38 -11.57 -0.98
CA LYS A 7 -28.58 -12.76 -0.75
C LYS A 7 -27.20 -12.63 -1.38
N ALA A 8 -26.19 -12.98 -0.60
CA ALA A 8 -24.80 -13.05 -1.03
C ALA A 8 -24.23 -14.43 -0.73
N LYS A 9 -23.31 -14.89 -1.56
CA LYS A 9 -22.55 -16.12 -1.36
C LYS A 9 -21.10 -15.77 -1.04
N HIS A 10 -20.61 -16.27 0.08
CA HIS A 10 -19.20 -16.24 0.44
C HIS A 10 -18.52 -17.56 0.07
N ILE A 11 -17.29 -17.51 -0.42
CA ILE A 11 -16.55 -18.71 -0.85
C ILE A 11 -16.36 -19.76 0.26
N LYS A 12 -16.27 -19.31 1.52
CA LYS A 12 -16.02 -20.17 2.70
C LYS A 12 -17.26 -20.44 3.56
N PHE A 13 -18.18 -19.47 3.64
CA PHE A 13 -19.29 -19.50 4.62
C PHE A 13 -20.64 -19.81 3.96
N GLY A 14 -20.63 -20.09 2.66
CA GLY A 14 -21.84 -20.39 1.92
C GLY A 14 -22.72 -19.17 1.68
N THR A 15 -24.02 -19.39 1.64
CA THR A 15 -25.02 -18.36 1.35
C THR A 15 -25.43 -17.65 2.63
N GLY A 16 -25.71 -16.35 2.53
CA GLY A 16 -26.26 -15.56 3.62
C GLY A 16 -27.06 -14.36 3.13
N VAL A 17 -27.73 -13.71 4.08
CA VAL A 17 -28.57 -12.53 3.85
C VAL A 17 -27.88 -11.29 4.43
N ILE A 18 -27.80 -10.23 3.63
CA ILE A 18 -27.23 -8.96 4.05
C ILE A 18 -28.20 -8.27 5.02
N LYS A 19 -27.75 -8.02 6.26
CA LYS A 19 -28.51 -7.33 7.31
C LYS A 19 -28.28 -5.82 7.32
N SER A 20 -27.08 -5.39 6.95
CA SER A 20 -26.74 -3.96 6.86
C SER A 20 -25.66 -3.72 5.79
N ASN A 21 -25.70 -2.52 5.22
CA ASN A 21 -24.70 -1.96 4.31
C ASN A 21 -24.55 -0.49 4.67
N GLU A 22 -23.62 -0.19 5.59
CA GLU A 22 -23.38 1.17 6.09
C GLU A 22 -21.89 1.36 6.42
N ASN A 23 -21.40 2.60 6.34
CA ASN A 23 -20.02 2.97 6.69
C ASN A 23 -18.94 2.16 5.96
N GLY A 24 -19.22 1.72 4.72
CA GLY A 24 -18.29 0.87 3.96
C GLY A 24 -18.16 -0.54 4.53
N ILE A 25 -19.14 -1.02 5.29
CA ILE A 25 -19.19 -2.37 5.85
C ILE A 25 -20.53 -3.01 5.48
N VAL A 26 -20.48 -4.23 4.95
CA VAL A 26 -21.67 -5.08 4.82
C VAL A 26 -21.67 -6.12 5.92
N ARG A 27 -22.83 -6.35 6.55
CA ARG A 27 -23.00 -7.45 7.49
C ARG A 27 -23.91 -8.50 6.90
N ILE A 28 -23.46 -9.74 6.92
CA ILE A 28 -24.15 -10.88 6.31
C ILE A 28 -24.41 -11.90 7.42
N LEU A 29 -25.67 -12.29 7.56
CA LEU A 29 -26.07 -13.44 8.37
C LEU A 29 -26.04 -14.67 7.47
N PHE A 30 -25.11 -15.58 7.73
CA PHE A 30 -25.00 -16.83 6.97
C PHE A 30 -26.07 -17.84 7.38
N ASP A 31 -26.53 -18.63 6.41
CA ASP A 31 -27.58 -19.64 6.62
C ASP A 31 -27.07 -20.79 7.52
N GLU A 32 -25.76 -21.06 7.49
CA GLU A 32 -25.12 -22.02 8.39
C GLU A 32 -24.93 -21.41 9.79
N GLU A 33 -25.65 -21.96 10.78
CA GLU A 33 -25.68 -21.45 12.16
C GLU A 33 -24.30 -21.35 12.83
N GLU A 34 -23.33 -22.19 12.43
CA GLU A 34 -21.96 -22.16 12.93
C GLU A 34 -21.22 -20.85 12.59
N PHE A 35 -21.57 -20.19 11.48
CA PHE A 35 -20.86 -18.99 11.02
C PHE A 35 -21.49 -17.68 11.50
N GLY A 36 -22.81 -17.69 11.75
CA GLY A 36 -23.56 -16.56 12.26
C GLY A 36 -23.44 -15.29 11.42
N GLU A 37 -23.48 -14.13 12.07
CA GLU A 37 -23.29 -12.82 11.43
C GLU A 37 -21.80 -12.50 11.26
N LYS A 38 -21.39 -12.05 10.07
CA LYS A 38 -20.04 -11.52 9.83
C LYS A 38 -20.07 -10.21 9.07
N ALA A 39 -19.09 -9.37 9.36
CA ALA A 39 -18.88 -8.08 8.72
C ALA A 39 -17.74 -8.14 7.69
N PHE A 40 -17.95 -7.50 6.54
CA PHE A 40 -16.98 -7.43 5.45
C PHE A 40 -16.88 -6.00 4.91
N ILE A 41 -15.71 -5.65 4.37
CA ILE A 41 -15.46 -4.32 3.82
C ILE A 41 -16.15 -4.18 2.46
N TYR A 42 -17.00 -3.17 2.31
CA TYR A 42 -17.65 -2.79 1.06
C TYR A 42 -16.85 -1.72 0.31
N PRO A 43 -16.79 -1.77 -1.03
CA PRO A 43 -17.21 -2.87 -1.89
C PRO A 43 -16.13 -3.97 -2.04
N ALA A 44 -14.96 -3.80 -1.42
CA ALA A 44 -13.77 -4.65 -1.63
C ALA A 44 -13.99 -6.16 -1.43
N ALA A 45 -14.84 -6.58 -0.50
CA ALA A 45 -15.09 -8.00 -0.25
C ALA A 45 -15.78 -8.71 -1.43
N PHE A 46 -16.49 -7.97 -2.30
CA PHE A 46 -17.12 -8.48 -3.52
C PHE A 46 -16.13 -8.70 -4.67
N GLU A 47 -14.87 -8.30 -4.52
CA GLU A 47 -13.82 -8.54 -5.51
C GLU A 47 -13.34 -10.01 -5.46
N THR A 48 -13.29 -10.60 -4.27
CA THR A 48 -12.59 -11.88 -4.03
C THR A 48 -13.39 -12.90 -3.26
N PHE A 49 -14.24 -12.47 -2.33
CA PHE A 49 -14.81 -13.37 -1.33
C PHE A 49 -16.32 -13.50 -1.41
N LEU A 50 -17.01 -12.45 -1.86
CA LEU A 50 -18.46 -12.35 -1.92
C LEU A 50 -18.95 -12.23 -3.36
N LYS A 51 -20.11 -12.82 -3.63
CA LYS A 51 -20.86 -12.64 -4.87
C LYS A 51 -22.34 -12.46 -4.56
N LEU A 52 -23.01 -11.47 -5.15
CA LEU A 52 -24.46 -11.35 -5.00
C LEU A 52 -25.16 -12.43 -5.84
N ILE A 53 -26.23 -13.00 -5.28
CA ILE A 53 -27.04 -13.98 -6.03
C ILE A 53 -27.86 -13.26 -7.10
N ASN A 54 -28.28 -12.02 -6.83
CA ASN A 54 -28.96 -11.19 -7.80
C ASN A 54 -27.95 -10.63 -8.83
N PRO A 55 -28.00 -11.06 -10.11
CA PRO A 55 -26.99 -10.70 -11.10
C PRO A 55 -27.00 -9.21 -11.45
N ILE A 56 -28.15 -8.54 -11.37
CA ILE A 56 -28.26 -7.10 -11.66
C ILE A 56 -27.51 -6.29 -10.61
N LEU A 57 -27.67 -6.68 -9.34
CA LEU A 57 -26.99 -6.02 -8.23
C LEU A 57 -25.51 -6.40 -8.18
N ASP A 58 -25.17 -7.65 -8.51
CA ASP A 58 -23.77 -8.10 -8.64
C ASP A 58 -23.02 -7.23 -9.68
N GLU A 59 -23.62 -7.04 -10.86
CA GLU A 59 -23.04 -6.20 -11.91
C GLU A 59 -22.85 -4.75 -11.44
N SER A 60 -23.85 -4.18 -10.76
CA SER A 60 -23.74 -2.82 -10.20
C SER A 60 -22.61 -2.68 -9.17
N VAL A 61 -22.39 -3.68 -8.32
CA VAL A 61 -21.29 -3.67 -7.34
C VAL A 61 -19.94 -3.85 -8.04
N GLN A 62 -19.88 -4.69 -9.08
CA GLN A 62 -18.67 -4.84 -9.90
C GLN A 62 -18.33 -3.55 -10.65
N ASP A 63 -19.32 -2.81 -11.14
CA ASP A 63 -19.10 -1.50 -11.74
C ASP A 63 -18.58 -0.46 -10.73
N GLU A 64 -19.12 -0.45 -9.51
CA GLU A 64 -18.60 0.40 -8.43
C GLU A 64 -17.15 0.04 -8.08
N LEU A 65 -16.83 -1.26 -7.99
CA LEU A 65 -15.45 -1.74 -7.82
C LEU A 65 -14.53 -1.27 -8.95
N ARG A 66 -14.96 -1.40 -10.21
CA ARG A 66 -14.21 -0.96 -11.39
C ARG A 66 -13.88 0.53 -11.37
N GLN A 67 -14.73 1.37 -10.77
CA GLN A 67 -14.45 2.81 -10.63
C GLN A 67 -13.45 3.13 -9.51
N ILE A 68 -13.38 2.29 -8.47
CA ILE A 68 -12.49 2.50 -7.31
C ILE A 68 -11.07 1.94 -7.55
N ILE A 69 -10.93 0.84 -8.30
CA ILE A 69 -9.65 0.22 -8.64
C ILE A 69 -8.62 1.21 -9.25
N PRO A 70 -8.96 2.01 -10.29
CA PRO A 70 -7.99 2.91 -10.91
C PRO A 70 -7.49 4.02 -9.98
N GLU A 71 -8.32 4.45 -9.02
CA GLU A 71 -7.93 5.40 -7.97
C GLU A 71 -6.89 4.77 -7.01
N LYS A 72 -7.10 3.50 -6.64
CA LYS A 72 -6.23 2.75 -5.74
C LYS A 72 -4.88 2.44 -6.39
N GLU A 73 -4.89 2.02 -7.66
CA GLU A 73 -3.66 1.79 -8.43
C GLU A 73 -2.86 3.08 -8.64
N ARG A 74 -3.52 4.21 -8.88
CA ARG A 74 -2.86 5.53 -8.95
C ARG A 74 -2.13 5.86 -7.65
N LYS A 75 -2.80 5.72 -6.50
CA LYS A 75 -2.20 6.00 -5.19
C LYS A 75 -1.01 5.09 -4.87
N ILE A 76 -1.09 3.81 -5.24
CA ILE A 76 0.03 2.86 -5.06
C ILE A 76 1.22 3.30 -5.93
N ARG A 77 0.98 3.60 -7.20
CA ARG A 77 2.04 4.03 -8.13
C ARG A 77 2.70 5.34 -7.70
N GLU A 78 1.93 6.27 -7.16
CA GLU A 78 2.45 7.52 -6.61
C GLU A 78 3.30 7.30 -5.35
N ALA A 79 2.83 6.45 -4.44
CA ALA A 79 3.59 6.07 -3.24
C ALA A 79 4.91 5.36 -3.59
N GLU A 80 4.92 4.51 -4.61
CA GLU A 80 6.14 3.87 -5.11
C GLU A 80 7.11 4.89 -5.73
N ARG A 81 6.61 5.81 -6.56
CA ARG A 81 7.42 6.90 -7.12
C ARG A 81 8.07 7.75 -6.02
N LEU A 82 7.32 8.07 -4.97
CA LEU A 82 7.84 8.84 -3.84
C LEU A 82 8.93 8.06 -3.10
N LYS A 83 8.70 6.77 -2.82
CA LYS A 83 9.70 5.90 -2.18
C LYS A 83 10.98 5.79 -3.00
N GLU A 84 10.86 5.65 -4.32
CA GLU A 84 12.02 5.58 -5.22
C GLU A 84 12.79 6.91 -5.25
N GLY A 85 12.07 8.03 -5.31
CA GLY A 85 12.66 9.38 -5.24
C GLY A 85 13.46 9.60 -3.96
N VAL A 86 12.88 9.24 -2.81
CA VAL A 86 13.58 9.30 -1.51
C VAL A 86 14.81 8.40 -1.48
N ARG A 87 14.73 7.18 -2.05
CA ARG A 87 15.88 6.27 -2.11
C ARG A 87 17.01 6.85 -2.96
N LYS A 88 16.69 7.39 -4.14
CA LYS A 88 17.67 8.04 -5.03
C LYS A 88 18.31 9.26 -4.35
N ALA A 89 17.52 10.11 -3.71
CA ALA A 89 18.03 11.28 -2.98
C ALA A 89 19.00 10.88 -1.85
N LYS A 90 18.65 9.85 -1.06
CA LYS A 90 19.54 9.32 -0.01
C LYS A 90 20.86 8.79 -0.59
N GLN A 91 20.81 8.06 -1.70
CA GLN A 91 22.03 7.55 -2.36
C GLN A 91 22.94 8.66 -2.88
N VAL A 92 22.38 9.73 -3.44
CA VAL A 92 23.15 10.90 -3.89
C VAL A 92 23.81 11.59 -2.70
N MET A 93 23.05 11.85 -1.63
CA MET A 93 23.60 12.47 -0.42
C MET A 93 24.70 11.63 0.24
N GLU A 94 24.53 10.30 0.31
CA GLU A 94 25.54 9.39 0.87
C GLU A 94 26.83 9.43 0.04
N LYS A 95 26.72 9.37 -1.30
CA LYS A 95 27.88 9.45 -2.21
C LYS A 95 28.61 10.79 -2.06
N GLU A 96 27.88 11.90 -2.01
CA GLU A 96 28.48 13.23 -1.82
C GLU A 96 29.16 13.36 -0.45
N ARG A 97 28.57 12.79 0.61
CA ARG A 97 29.17 12.75 1.94
C ARG A 97 30.47 11.96 1.96
N LEU A 98 30.50 10.79 1.29
CA LEU A 98 31.70 9.96 1.17
C LEU A 98 32.80 10.67 0.37
N LYS A 99 32.46 11.32 -0.74
CA LYS A 99 33.43 12.13 -1.52
C LYS A 99 34.02 13.27 -0.71
N LYS A 100 33.19 14.03 0.02
CA LYS A 100 33.66 15.12 0.90
C LYS A 100 34.60 14.60 2.00
N LYS A 101 34.25 13.47 2.64
CA LYS A 101 35.13 12.83 3.63
C LYS A 101 36.46 12.38 3.03
N ALA A 102 36.45 11.78 1.83
CA ALA A 102 37.67 11.35 1.15
C ALA A 102 38.56 12.54 0.76
N ALA A 103 37.98 13.64 0.28
CA ALA A 103 38.71 14.86 -0.06
C ALA A 103 39.38 15.49 1.17
N LEU A 104 38.66 15.60 2.29
CA LEU A 104 39.20 16.08 3.57
C LEU A 104 40.34 15.21 4.08
N ALA A 105 40.19 13.88 4.01
CA ALA A 105 41.25 12.96 4.42
C ALA A 105 42.50 13.06 3.54
N LYS A 106 42.33 13.29 2.23
CA LYS A 106 43.45 13.49 1.30
C LYS A 106 44.17 14.82 1.58
N ALA A 107 43.44 15.91 1.79
CA ALA A 107 44.00 17.21 2.14
C ALA A 107 44.78 17.16 3.46
N ALA A 108 44.24 16.48 4.49
CA ALA A 108 44.93 16.31 5.77
C ALA A 108 46.25 15.53 5.64
N LYS A 109 46.29 14.50 4.79
CA LYS A 109 47.53 13.74 4.52
C LYS A 109 48.58 14.58 3.80
N ILE A 110 48.18 15.38 2.82
CA ILE A 110 49.08 16.28 2.09
C ILE A 110 49.66 17.33 3.05
N ALA A 111 48.82 18.00 3.83
CA ALA A 111 49.25 19.00 4.81
C ALA A 111 50.21 18.42 5.87
N LYS A 112 49.99 17.17 6.31
CA LYS A 112 50.89 16.50 7.26
C LYS A 112 52.25 16.17 6.66
N LYS A 113 52.28 15.78 5.37
CA LYS A 113 53.52 15.50 4.64
C LYS A 113 54.34 16.78 4.40
N GLU A 114 53.68 17.86 3.96
CA GLU A 114 54.34 19.16 3.74
C GLU A 114 54.90 19.77 5.02
N LYS A 115 54.26 19.54 6.17
CA LYS A 115 54.79 19.97 7.48
C LYS A 115 56.06 19.19 7.83
N MET A 116 56.00 17.87 7.69
CA MET A 116 57.12 16.97 7.99
C MET A 116 58.35 17.23 7.08
N GLU A 117 58.16 17.55 5.80
CA GLU A 117 59.25 17.92 4.89
C GLU A 117 59.88 19.29 5.18
N LYS A 118 59.13 20.20 5.81
CA LYS A 118 59.67 21.50 6.27
C LYS A 118 60.45 21.38 7.58
N ASP A 119 60.00 20.53 8.49
CA ASP A 119 60.67 20.29 9.78
C ASP A 119 61.99 19.51 9.63
N ILE A 120 62.21 18.81 8.50
CA ILE A 120 63.47 18.07 8.22
C ILE A 120 64.55 18.97 7.57
N ASN A 121 64.16 20.07 6.93
CA ASN A 121 65.05 20.94 6.16
C ASN A 121 65.41 22.25 6.89
N LEU A 122 65.12 22.35 8.20
CA LEU A 122 65.47 23.49 9.07
C LEU A 122 66.44 23.02 10.17
#